data_AF-A0A2H0TFK5-F1
#
_entry.id   AF-A0A2H0TFK5-F1
#
_cell.length_a   1.000
_cell.length_b   1.000
_cell.length_c   1.000
_cell.angle_alpha   90.00
_cell.angle_beta   90.00
_cell.angle_gamma   90.00
#
_symmetry.space_group_name_H-M   'P 1'
#
loop_
_entity.id
_entity.type
_entity.pdbx_description
1 polymer ?
#
loop_
_entity_poly.entity_id
_entity_poly.type
_entity_poly.pdbx_seq_one_letter_code
_entity_poly.pdbx_strand_id
1 'polypeptide(L)'
;MKRISSKEFEEHVGKDLYSKGLDQQKRNILESAFLGDKDEGKITQREAEQTLKHIEKNRHKLNLSEDDIKKFREVLDRRMR
;
A
#
# COMPACT_ATOMS: atom_id res chain seq x y z
N MET A 1 6.75 12.28 13.04
CA MET A 1 5.86 11.32 12.34
C MET A 1 6.47 11.01 10.99
N LYS A 2 6.83 9.75 10.72
CA LYS A 2 7.28 9.33 9.37
C LYS A 2 6.12 9.47 8.39
N ARG A 3 6.45 9.93 7.18
CA ARG A 3 5.50 10.24 6.12
C ARG A 3 6.04 9.59 4.85
N ILE A 4 5.23 8.77 4.19
CA ILE A 4 5.63 8.12 2.92
C ILE A 4 5.08 8.99 1.78
N SER A 5 5.97 9.46 0.91
CA SER A 5 5.60 10.12 -0.34
C SER A 5 5.37 9.11 -1.46
N SER A 6 4.66 9.50 -2.52
CA SER A 6 4.40 8.70 -3.73
C SER A 6 5.65 8.03 -4.29
N LYS A 7 6.74 8.80 -4.42
CA LYS A 7 8.04 8.28 -4.88
C LYS A 7 8.64 7.23 -3.93
N GLU A 8 8.57 7.45 -2.62
CA GLU A 8 9.04 6.47 -1.64
C GLU A 8 8.18 5.20 -1.65
N PHE A 9 6.90 5.34 -1.94
CA PHE A 9 6.01 4.20 -2.08
C PHE A 9 6.44 3.35 -3.28
N GLU A 10 6.55 3.91 -4.48
CA GLU A 10 6.96 3.14 -5.66
C GLU A 10 8.36 2.52 -5.48
N GLU A 11 9.33 3.33 -5.02
CA GLU A 11 10.73 2.90 -4.92
C GLU A 11 10.99 1.87 -3.81
N HIS A 12 10.25 1.92 -2.71
CA HIS A 12 10.44 1.01 -1.58
C HIS A 12 9.27 0.05 -1.41
N VAL A 13 8.07 0.57 -1.18
CA VAL A 13 6.87 -0.26 -0.94
C VAL A 13 6.54 -1.12 -2.16
N GLY A 14 6.55 -0.54 -3.37
CA GLY A 14 6.30 -1.23 -4.63
C GLY A 14 7.34 -2.34 -4.91
N LYS A 15 8.62 -2.09 -4.59
CA LYS A 15 9.69 -3.10 -4.72
C LYS A 15 9.60 -4.21 -3.68
N ASP A 16 9.33 -3.88 -2.41
CA ASP A 16 9.13 -4.87 -1.35
C ASP A 16 7.93 -5.77 -1.67
N LEU A 17 6.82 -5.19 -2.14
CA LEU A 17 5.64 -5.95 -2.58
C LEU A 17 5.96 -6.87 -3.76
N TYR A 18 6.74 -6.40 -4.73
CA TYR A 18 7.20 -7.23 -5.84
C TYR A 18 8.05 -8.40 -5.35
N SER A 19 8.98 -8.13 -4.42
CA SER A 19 9.80 -9.18 -3.80
C SER A 19 8.99 -10.19 -2.98
N LYS A 20 7.82 -9.78 -2.46
CA LYS A 20 6.85 -10.65 -1.78
C LYS A 20 5.94 -11.41 -2.75
N GLY A 21 6.13 -11.25 -4.06
CA GLY A 21 5.39 -11.95 -5.10
C GLY A 21 4.02 -11.35 -5.42
N LEU A 22 3.78 -10.05 -5.17
CA LEU A 22 2.60 -9.37 -5.69
C LEU A 22 2.78 -8.98 -7.16
N ASP A 23 1.80 -9.36 -7.98
CA ASP A 23 1.69 -8.94 -9.38
C ASP A 23 1.63 -7.41 -9.53
N GLN A 24 2.11 -6.91 -10.68
CA GLN A 24 2.09 -5.48 -11.00
C GLN A 24 0.67 -4.89 -10.90
N GLN A 25 -0.35 -5.61 -11.37
CA GLN A 25 -1.74 -5.13 -11.29
C GLN A 25 -2.17 -4.89 -9.84
N LYS A 26 -1.87 -5.84 -8.94
CA LYS A 26 -2.21 -5.71 -7.51
C LYS A 26 -1.44 -4.56 -6.87
N ARG A 27 -0.16 -4.40 -7.20
CA ARG A 27 0.65 -3.27 -6.74
C ARG A 27 0.08 -1.93 -7.19
N ASN A 28 -0.31 -1.79 -8.45
CA ASN A 28 -0.94 -0.57 -8.95
C ASN A 28 -2.26 -0.26 -8.23
N ILE A 29 -3.07 -1.29 -7.94
CA ILE A 29 -4.31 -1.11 -7.17
C ILE A 29 -4.00 -0.63 -5.74
N LEU A 30 -3.04 -1.27 -5.07
CA LEU A 30 -2.63 -0.89 -3.72
C LEU A 30 -2.03 0.51 -3.70
N GLU A 31 -1.17 0.84 -4.65
CA GLU A 31 -0.56 2.16 -4.83
C GLU A 31 -1.60 3.24 -5.07
N SER A 32 -2.52 3.02 -6.01
CA SER A 32 -3.59 3.97 -6.31
C SER A 32 -4.55 4.11 -5.12
N ALA A 33 -4.85 3.04 -4.37
CA ALA A 33 -5.65 3.13 -3.15
C ALA A 33 -4.90 3.82 -2.00
N PHE A 34 -3.58 3.68 -1.95
CA PHE A 34 -2.72 4.29 -0.94
C PHE A 34 -2.52 5.76 -1.22
N LEU A 35 -1.90 6.10 -2.34
CA LEU A 35 -1.62 7.47 -2.76
C LEU A 35 -2.90 8.24 -3.12
N GLY A 36 -3.96 7.55 -3.55
CA GLY A 36 -5.15 8.21 -4.10
C GLY A 36 -4.79 9.09 -5.29
N ASP A 37 -5.58 10.15 -5.50
CA ASP A 37 -5.26 11.26 -6.43
C ASP A 37 -4.17 12.21 -5.89
N LYS A 38 -3.54 11.88 -4.74
CA LYS A 38 -2.55 12.76 -4.12
C LYS A 38 -1.16 12.46 -4.69
N ASP A 39 -0.91 12.95 -5.90
CA ASP A 39 0.39 12.87 -6.57
C ASP A 39 1.56 13.37 -5.68
N GLU A 40 1.31 14.34 -4.78
CA GLU A 40 2.30 14.95 -3.87
C GLU A 40 2.03 14.76 -2.36
N GLY A 41 0.99 14.01 -1.97
CA GLY A 41 0.54 13.91 -0.59
C GLY A 41 1.35 12.91 0.25
N LYS A 42 2.14 13.40 1.21
CA LYS A 42 2.76 12.56 2.24
C LYS A 42 1.73 11.83 3.09
N ILE A 43 1.72 10.50 3.05
CA ILE A 43 0.78 9.66 3.80
C ILE A 43 1.31 9.40 5.20
N THR A 44 0.46 9.66 6.18
CA THR A 44 0.73 9.36 7.58
C THR A 44 0.39 7.92 7.93
N GLN A 45 0.96 7.40 9.02
CA GLN A 45 0.60 6.06 9.54
C GLN A 45 -0.90 5.87 9.73
N ARG A 46 -1.59 6.90 10.22
CA ARG A 46 -3.03 6.86 10.43
C ARG A 46 -3.80 6.74 9.11
N GLU A 47 -3.39 7.47 8.07
CA GLU A 47 -3.97 7.34 6.73
C GLU A 47 -3.67 5.97 6.13
N ALA A 48 -2.45 5.45 6.31
CA ALA A 48 -2.08 4.12 5.85
C ALA A 48 -2.97 3.01 6.43
N GLU A 49 -3.24 3.07 7.74
CA GLU A 49 -4.16 2.14 8.40
C GLU A 49 -5.60 2.29 7.93
N GLN A 50 -6.06 3.52 7.65
CA GLN A 50 -7.40 3.75 7.09
C GLN A 50 -7.51 3.18 5.68
N THR A 51 -6.51 3.40 4.84
CA THR A 51 -6.46 2.80 3.50
C THR A 51 -6.43 1.28 3.57
N LEU A 52 -5.60 0.69 4.44
CA LEU A 52 -5.55 -0.76 4.62
C LEU A 52 -6.92 -1.33 4.97
N LYS A 53 -7.66 -0.69 5.89
CA LYS A 53 -9.04 -1.10 6.22
C LYS A 53 -9.98 -0.96 5.03
N HIS A 54 -9.82 0.09 4.22
CA HIS A 54 -10.63 0.29 3.02
C HIS A 54 -10.36 -0.80 1.96
N ILE A 55 -9.08 -1.11 1.73
CA ILE A 55 -8.65 -2.18 0.82
C ILE A 55 -9.15 -3.53 1.32
N GLU A 56 -9.03 -3.81 2.62
CA GLU A 56 -9.51 -5.05 3.24
C GLU A 56 -11.01 -5.23 3.06
N LYS A 57 -11.79 -4.17 3.29
CA LYS A 57 -13.23 -4.19 3.07
C LYS A 57 -13.62 -4.38 1.60
N ASN A 58 -12.80 -3.88 0.67
CA ASN A 58 -13.04 -3.97 -0.77
C ASN A 58 -12.22 -5.06 -1.46
N ARG A 59 -11.51 -5.92 -0.74
CA ARG A 59 -10.54 -6.89 -1.29
C ARG A 59 -11.13 -7.75 -2.40
N HIS A 60 -12.38 -8.18 -2.22
CA HIS A 60 -13.13 -8.97 -3.20
C HIS A 60 -13.39 -8.22 -4.50
N LYS A 61 -13.65 -6.90 -4.43
CA LYS A 61 -13.83 -6.04 -5.61
C LYS A 61 -12.50 -5.71 -6.29
N LEU A 62 -11.43 -5.60 -5.50
CA LEU A 62 -10.08 -5.28 -5.95
C LEU A 62 -9.31 -6.50 -6.45
N ASN A 63 -9.93 -7.69 -6.44
CA ASN A 63 -9.28 -8.96 -6.75
C ASN A 63 -8.00 -9.21 -5.93
N LEU A 64 -8.03 -8.77 -4.66
CA LEU A 64 -6.97 -8.95 -3.69
C LEU A 64 -7.34 -10.06 -2.72
N SER A 65 -6.38 -10.94 -2.44
CA SER A 65 -6.50 -11.96 -1.41
C SER A 65 -6.09 -11.41 -0.05
N GLU A 66 -6.49 -12.09 1.03
CA GLU A 66 -6.06 -11.72 2.39
C GLU A 66 -4.53 -11.73 2.53
N ASP A 67 -3.85 -12.62 1.82
CA ASP A 67 -2.38 -12.66 1.76
C ASP A 67 -1.77 -11.41 1.11
N ASP A 68 -2.39 -10.86 0.06
CA ASP A 68 -1.91 -9.65 -0.61
C ASP A 68 -1.95 -8.45 0.34
N ILE A 69 -3.04 -8.34 1.11
CA ILE A 69 -3.24 -7.28 2.11
C ILE A 69 -2.28 -7.45 3.28
N LYS A 70 -2.05 -8.70 3.71
CA LYS A 70 -1.10 -9.00 4.78
C LYS A 70 0.31 -8.60 4.38
N LYS A 71 0.76 -8.97 3.18
CA LYS A 71 2.06 -8.54 2.61
C LYS A 71 2.15 -7.02 2.57
N PHE A 72 1.09 -6.35 2.11
CA PHE A 72 1.07 -4.89 2.06
C PHE A 72 1.19 -4.24 3.43
N ARG A 73 0.42 -4.73 4.40
CA ARG A 73 0.49 -4.27 5.79
C ARG A 73 1.88 -4.46 6.39
N GLU A 74 2.51 -5.62 6.19
CA GLU A 74 3.87 -5.88 6.68
C GLU A 74 4.88 -4.88 6.12
N VAL A 75 4.81 -4.59 4.82
CA VAL A 75 5.73 -3.66 4.16
C VAL A 75 5.54 -2.23 4.69
N LEU A 76 4.28 -1.81 4.86
CA LEU A 76 3.96 -0.49 5.41
C LEU A 76 4.38 -0.35 6.87
N ASP A 77 4.11 -1.35 7.71
CA ASP A 77 4.53 -1.37 9.11
C ASP A 77 6.06 -1.25 9.21
N ARG A 78 6.79 -2.05 8.42
CA ARG A 78 8.25 -2.00 8.37
C ARG A 78 8.79 -0.63 7.96
N ARG A 79 8.10 0.09 7.06
CA ARG A 79 8.55 1.39 6.58
C ARG A 79 8.19 2.54 7.54
N MET A 80 7.04 2.45 8.18
CA MET A 80 6.50 3.48 9.06
C MET A 80 6.96 3.38 10.52
N ARG A 81 7.45 2.21 10.95
CA ARG A 81 8.15 1.98 12.22
C ARG A 81 9.49 2.70 12.27
#